data_AF-A0A942KWB1-F1
#
_entry.id   AF-A0A942KWB1-F1
#
_cell.length_a   1.000
_cell.length_b   1.000
_cell.length_c   1.000
_cell.angle_alpha   90.00
_cell.angle_beta   90.00
_cell.angle_gamma   90.00
#
_symmetry.space_group_name_H-M   'P 1'
#
loop_
_entity.id
_entity.type
_entity.pdbx_description
1 polymer ?
#
loop_
_entity_poly.entity_id
_entity_poly.type
_entity_poly.pdbx_seq_one_letter_code
_entity_poly.pdbx_strand_id
1 'polypeptide(L)' 'MDLELYGVSAVLLIIGIVQLAKSVGFNSKYGGILAVALGVLASVSYTLFAQTDVIRAVVIGLALGLSADGLYSTVKNSK' A
#
# COMPACT_ATOMS: atom_id res chain seq x y z
N MET A 1 -16.35 -2.68 6.32
CA MET A 1 -16.18 -3.28 4.99
C MET A 1 -14.71 -3.19 4.64
N ASP A 2 -13.98 -4.22 5.03
CA ASP A 2 -12.53 -4.28 4.92
C ASP A 2 -12.16 -4.51 3.45
N LEU A 3 -11.48 -3.53 2.85
CA LEU A 3 -11.01 -3.63 1.48
C LEU A 3 -9.76 -4.52 1.46
N GLU A 4 -9.98 -5.83 1.37
CA GLU A 4 -8.93 -6.84 1.25
C GLU A 4 -8.61 -7.09 -0.23
N LEU A 5 -7.44 -6.64 -0.68
CA LEU A 5 -6.92 -6.94 -2.00
C LEU A 5 -6.11 -8.23 -1.91
N TYR A 6 -6.66 -9.33 -2.42
CA TYR A 6 -5.98 -10.64 -2.49
C TYR A 6 -5.43 -11.15 -1.13
N GLY A 7 -6.15 -10.89 -0.03
CA GLY A 7 -5.73 -11.29 1.33
C GLY A 7 -4.75 -10.32 2.01
N VAL A 8 -4.50 -9.17 1.38
CA VAL A 8 -3.69 -8.07 1.93
C VAL A 8 -4.60 -6.87 2.14
N SER A 9 -4.55 -6.25 3.31
CA SER A 9 -5.34 -5.05 3.56
C SER A 9 -4.79 -3.90 2.71
N ALA A 10 -5.62 -3.39 1.79
CA ALA A 10 -5.23 -2.30 0.89
C ALA A 10 -4.77 -1.06 1.68
N VAL A 11 -5.43 -0.81 2.81
CA VAL A 11 -5.13 0.29 3.72
C VAL A 11 -3.74 0.15 4.32
N LEU A 12 -3.40 -1.03 4.87
CA LEU A 12 -2.07 -1.28 5.44
C LEU A 12 -0.96 -1.15 4.41
N LEU A 13 -1.22 -1.61 3.19
CA LEU A 13 -0.29 -1.54 2.07
C LEU A 13 0.01 -0.07 1.70
N ILE A 14 -1.03 0.76 1.57
CA ILE A 14 -0.88 2.20 1.29
C ILE A 14 -0.12 2.90 2.42
N ILE A 15 -0.44 2.61 3.69
CA ILE A 15 0.26 3.22 4.83
C ILE A 15 1.74 2.80 4.83
N GLY A 16 2.05 1.54 4.53
CA GLY A 16 3.43 1.05 4.41
C GLY A 16 4.21 1.78 3.32
N ILE A 17 3.63 1.99 2.14
CA ILE A 17 4.27 2.75 1.05
C ILE A 17 4.49 4.22 1.47
N VAL A 18 3.50 4.84 2.12
CA VAL A 18 3.60 6.23 2.57
C VAL A 18 4.67 6.39 3.66
N GLN A 19 4.78 5.44 4.57
CA GLN A 19 5.84 5.42 5.58
C GLN A 19 7.21 5.20 4.96
N LEU A 20 7.34 4.29 3.99
CA LEU A 20 8.58 4.07 3.25
C LEU A 20 9.02 5.36 2.55
N ALA A 21 8.10 6.04 1.85
CA ALA A 21 8.35 7.32 1.20
C ALA A 21 8.84 8.38 2.20
N LYS A 22 8.20 8.49 3.38
CA LYS A 22 8.65 9.39 4.44
C LYS A 22 10.05 9.04 4.95
N SER A 23 10.37 7.75 5.07
CA SER A 23 11.66 7.25 5.57
C SER A 23 12.83 7.59 4.63
N VAL A 24 12.60 7.61 3.31
CA VAL A 24 13.61 8.04 2.31
C VAL A 24 13.73 9.57 2.16
N GLY A 25 13.15 10.36 3.06
CA GLY A 25 13.30 11.82 3.10
C GLY A 25 12.13 12.62 2.53
N PHE A 26 11.00 11.98 2.21
CA PHE A 26 9.80 12.69 1.77
C PHE A 26 9.15 13.46 2.93
N ASN A 27 8.84 14.73 2.70
CA ASN A 27 8.31 15.60 3.76
C ASN A 27 6.95 15.08 4.27
N SER A 28 6.89 14.75 5.57
CA SER A 28 5.73 14.12 6.22
C SER A 28 4.43 14.92 6.06
N LYS A 29 4.54 16.24 5.82
CA LYS A 29 3.41 17.15 5.55
C LYS A 29 2.59 16.77 4.31
N TYR A 30 3.19 16.08 3.34
CA TYR A 30 2.53 15.60 2.12
C TYR A 30 2.13 14.13 2.19
N GLY A 31 2.36 13.44 3.31
CA GLY A 31 2.05 12.01 3.43
C GLY A 31 0.57 11.68 3.23
N GLY A 32 -0.34 12.55 3.70
CA GLY A 32 -1.78 12.38 3.47
C GLY A 32 -2.17 12.55 2.01
N ILE A 33 -1.53 13.49 1.30
CA ILE A 33 -1.78 13.72 -0.14
C ILE A 33 -1.27 12.52 -0.96
N LEU A 34 -0.08 11.99 -0.61
CA LEU A 34 0.44 10.76 -1.21
C LEU A 34 -0.48 9.56 -0.96
N ALA A 35 -1.00 9.40 0.26
CA ALA A 35 -1.91 8.31 0.59
C ALA A 35 -3.19 8.36 -0.27
N VAL A 36 -3.77 9.55 -0.42
CA VAL A 36 -4.97 9.75 -1.26
C VAL A 36 -4.64 9.51 -2.72
N ALA A 37 -3.52 10.04 -3.24
CA ALA A 37 -3.11 9.83 -4.62
C ALA A 37 -2.85 8.35 -4.94
N LEU A 38 -2.14 7.64 -4.05
CA LEU A 38 -1.88 6.20 -4.19
C LEU A 38 -3.16 5.37 -4.06
N GLY A 39 -4.06 5.73 -3.15
CA GLY A 39 -5.35 5.06 -3.00
C GLY A 39 -6.24 5.21 -4.24
N VAL A 40 -6.34 6.42 -4.79
CA VAL A 40 -7.10 6.67 -6.02
C VAL A 40 -6.46 5.92 -7.20
N LEU A 41 -5.13 5.98 -7.36
CA LEU A 41 -4.43 5.24 -8.41
C LEU A 41 -4.60 3.73 -8.26
N ALA A 42 -4.55 3.19 -7.04
CA ALA A 42 -4.77 1.78 -6.76
C ALA A 42 -6.19 1.35 -7.09
N SER A 43 -7.22 2.12 -6.71
CA SER A 43 -8.61 1.81 -7.05
C SER A 43 -8.90 1.93 -8.55
N VAL A 44 -8.35 2.93 -9.21
CA VAL A 44 -8.51 3.14 -10.66
C VAL A 44 -7.80 2.03 -11.44
N SER A 45 -6.54 1.70 -11.09
CA SER A 45 -5.81 0.60 -11.72
C SER A 45 -6.46 -0.75 -11.45
N TYR A 46 -6.95 -1.00 -10.24
CA TYR A 46 -7.74 -2.20 -9.94
C TYR A 46 -9.00 -2.27 -10.80
N THR A 47 -9.73 -1.17 -10.97
CA THR A 47 -10.97 -1.18 -11.78
C THR A 47 -10.67 -1.36 -13.28
N LEU A 48 -9.61 -0.74 -13.80
CA LEU A 48 -9.25 -0.80 -15.23
C LEU A 48 -8.54 -2.11 -15.62
N PHE A 49 -7.77 -2.71 -14.71
CA PHE A 49 -6.93 -3.87 -14.97
C PHE A 49 -7.25 -5.07 -14.05
N ALA A 50 -8.46 -5.09 -13.46
CA ALA A 50 -8.94 -6.10 -12.50
C ALA A 50 -8.73 -7.55 -12.92
N GLN A 51 -8.64 -7.83 -14.22
CA GLN A 51 -8.46 -9.19 -14.76
C GLN A 51 -7.00 -9.63 -14.94
N THR A 52 -6.01 -8.79 -14.60
CA THR A 52 -4.61 -9.09 -14.89
C THR A 52 -3.86 -9.61 -13.65
N ASP A 53 -3.32 -10.83 -13.72
CA ASP A 53 -2.48 -11.45 -12.67
C ASP A 53 -1.28 -10.58 -12.24
N VAL A 54 -0.86 -9.65 -13.08
CA VAL A 54 0.20 -8.67 -12.78
C VAL A 54 -0.16 -7.82 -11.56
N ILE A 55 -1.40 -7.36 -11.40
CA ILE A 55 -1.78 -6.57 -10.22
C ILE A 55 -1.64 -7.41 -8.95
N ARG A 56 -2.06 -8.66 -9.00
CA ARG A 56 -1.92 -9.60 -7.89
C ARG A 56 -0.45 -9.82 -7.53
N ALA A 57 0.42 -10.04 -8.52
CA ALA A 57 1.86 -10.22 -8.31
C ALA A 57 2.51 -8.98 -7.69
N VAL A 58 2.13 -7.78 -8.14
CA VAL A 58 2.63 -6.50 -7.59
C VAL A 58 2.16 -6.31 -6.15
N VAL A 59 0.89 -6.55 -5.85
CA VAL A 59 0.33 -6.42 -4.48
C VAL A 59 1.02 -7.38 -3.52
N ILE A 60 1.18 -8.65 -3.91
CA ILE A 60 1.86 -9.66 -3.11
C ILE A 60 3.34 -9.32 -2.93
N GLY A 61 4.03 -8.89 -4.00
CA GLY A 61 5.43 -8.48 -3.94
C GLY A 61 5.66 -7.29 -3.02
N LEU A 62 4.79 -6.28 -3.08
CA LEU A 62 4.83 -5.12 -2.18
C LEU A 62 4.57 -5.54 -0.74
N ALA A 63 3.56 -6.38 -0.48
CA ALA A 63 3.28 -6.88 0.86
C ALA A 63 4.46 -7.65 1.45
N LEU A 64 5.12 -8.49 0.65
CA LEU A 64 6.30 -9.24 1.06
C LEU A 64 7.51 -8.33 1.30
N GLY A 65 7.79 -7.38 0.40
CA GLY A 65 8.89 -6.43 0.54
C GLY A 65 8.72 -5.50 1.75
N LEU A 66 7.51 -4.95 1.94
CA LEU A 66 7.19 -4.13 3.12
C LEU A 66 7.21 -4.95 4.42
N SER A 67 6.95 -6.26 4.36
CA SER A 67 7.09 -7.16 5.51
C SER A 67 8.55 -7.45 5.83
N ALA A 68 9.41 -7.57 4.82
CA ALA A 68 10.85 -7.76 4.99
C ALA A 68 11.53 -6.54 5.63
N ASP A 69 11.09 -5.32 5.29
CA ASP A 69 11.54 -4.08 5.93
C ASP A 69 10.89 -3.84 7.32
N GLY A 70 9.96 -4.71 7.73
CA GLY A 70 9.25 -4.61 9.02
C GLY A 70 8.12 -3.57 9.05
N LEU A 71 7.95 -2.74 8.02
CA LEU A 71 6.91 -1.71 7.94
C LEU A 71 5.50 -2.30 7.93
N TYR A 72 5.23 -3.31 7.09
CA TYR A 72 3.88 -3.88 6.97
C TYR A 72 3.38 -4.46 8.31
N SER A 73 4.28 -5.09 9.08
CA SER A 73 4.00 -5.60 10.42
C SER A 73 3.80 -4.47 11.44
N THR A 74 4.61 -3.39 11.34
CA THR A 74 4.50 -2.20 12.18
C THR A 74 3.17 -1.50 11.99
N VAL A 75 2.71 -1.32 10.75
CA VAL A 75 1.41 -0.71 10.47
C VAL A 75 0.26 -1.58 10.99
N LYS A 76 0.32 -2.90 10.80
CA LYS A 76 -0.72 -3.84 11.28
C LYS A 76 -0.85 -3.83 12.81
N ASN A 77 0.25 -3.62 13.54
CA ASN A 77 0.28 -3.64 15.00
C ASN A 77 0.23 -2.24 15.64
N SER A 78 0.18 -1.17 14.84
CA SER A 78 0.08 0.18 15.38
C SER A 78 -1.34 0.40 15.90
N LYS A 79 -1.49 0.25 17.22
CA LYS A 79 -2.72 0.47 17.99
C LYS A 79 -3.20 1.92 17.92
#